data_AF-A0A0F3QAS7-F1
#
_entry.id   AF-A0A0F3QAS7-F1
#
_cell.length_a   1.000
_cell.length_b   1.000
_cell.length_c   1.000
_cell.angle_alpha   90.00
_cell.angle_beta   90.00
_cell.angle_gamma   90.00
#
_symmetry.space_group_name_H-M   'P 1'
#
loop_
_entity.id
_entity.type
_entity.pdbx_description
1 polymer ?
#
loop_
_entity_poly.entity_id
_entity_poly.type
_entity_poly.pdbx_seq_one_letter_code
_entity_poly.pdbx_strand_id
1 'polypeptide(L)'
;MKKIEGWQTDFEICIYAKKLLDKVLYLNSIVKVPPVGVLEVKKAIYYAKKYHGSQMRQSGEPFYSHPIEVAYMISDYLFRTDILVTSILHDTIEDTELTKEKILQEFGENIANQVVDLTRIKENGIKISSAEMVEMLYKEKKHDVLLIKLFDRLHNIQTIGAKSPEKAKKIINETLISFIVLMPYLGISSLEKHFYRLCFNITHKNRLVENTLLTSNLKYNFWSYFKHNTEAINII
;
A
#
# COMPACT_ATOMS: atom_id res chain seq x y z
N MET A 1 13.62 -24.33 15.13
CA MET A 1 13.80 -23.26 14.13
C MET A 1 14.55 -22.11 14.77
N LYS A 2 15.77 -21.79 14.30
CA LYS A 2 16.59 -20.71 14.86
C LYS A 2 15.89 -19.36 14.62
N LYS A 3 15.82 -18.51 15.65
CA LYS A 3 15.67 -17.04 15.45
C LYS A 3 16.69 -16.63 14.39
N ILE A 4 16.38 -15.69 13.52
CA ILE A 4 17.44 -15.09 12.67
C ILE A 4 18.33 -14.26 13.60
N GLU A 5 19.28 -14.93 14.26
CA GLU A 5 20.44 -14.31 14.88
C GLU A 5 21.34 -13.83 13.73
N GLY A 6 21.69 -12.54 13.71
CA GLY A 6 22.60 -11.96 12.70
C GLY A 6 21.97 -11.02 11.66
N TRP A 7 20.66 -10.78 11.62
CA TRP A 7 20.12 -9.79 10.66
C TRP A 7 20.72 -8.39 10.85
N GLN A 8 21.14 -8.05 12.08
CA GLN A 8 21.80 -6.79 12.40
C GLN A 8 23.20 -6.68 11.78
N THR A 9 23.93 -7.80 11.64
CA THR A 9 25.25 -7.82 11.01
C THR A 9 25.15 -7.77 9.49
N ASP A 10 24.07 -8.33 8.94
CA ASP A 10 23.84 -8.41 7.49
C ASP A 10 23.04 -7.22 6.93
N PHE A 11 22.64 -6.28 7.80
CA PHE A 11 21.83 -5.14 7.39
C PHE A 11 22.67 -4.12 6.63
N GLU A 12 22.52 -4.13 5.31
CA GLU A 12 23.12 -3.13 4.43
C GLU A 12 22.12 -2.01 4.10
N ILE A 13 22.52 -0.76 4.33
CA ILE A 13 21.72 0.42 3.98
C ILE A 13 21.72 0.64 2.47
N CYS A 14 20.52 0.71 1.87
CA CYS A 14 20.33 1.23 0.52
C CYS A 14 19.70 2.64 0.58
N ILE A 15 19.63 3.34 -0.55
CA ILE A 15 19.10 4.71 -0.63
C ILE A 15 17.66 4.82 -0.08
N TYR A 16 16.80 3.85 -0.42
CA TYR A 16 15.41 3.78 0.06
C TYR A 16 15.34 3.57 1.57
N ALA A 17 16.16 2.65 2.10
CA ALA A 17 16.23 2.37 3.52
C ALA A 17 16.71 3.60 4.30
N LYS A 18 17.76 4.27 3.82
CA LYS A 18 18.27 5.50 4.43
C LYS A 18 17.19 6.58 4.48
N LYS A 19 16.52 6.84 3.35
CA LYS A 19 15.45 7.83 3.25
C LYS A 19 14.31 7.56 4.24
N LEU A 20 13.86 6.32 4.37
CA LEU A 20 12.82 5.94 5.33
C LEU A 20 13.31 6.09 6.78
N LEU A 21 14.49 5.57 7.11
CA LEU A 21 15.01 5.59 8.47
C LEU A 21 15.29 7.01 8.96
N ASP A 22 15.86 7.88 8.10
CA ASP A 22 16.07 9.29 8.42
C ASP A 22 14.73 9.98 8.74
N LYS A 23 13.67 9.69 7.97
CA LYS A 23 12.32 10.20 8.24
C LYS A 23 11.72 9.65 9.52
N VAL A 24 11.86 8.35 9.80
CA VAL A 24 11.36 7.73 11.04
C VAL A 24 12.04 8.37 12.25
N LEU A 25 13.37 8.58 12.20
CA LEU A 25 14.11 9.25 13.27
C LEU A 25 13.64 10.70 13.45
N TYR A 26 13.46 11.43 12.36
CA TYR A 26 12.93 12.78 12.39
C TYR A 26 11.52 12.83 13.01
N LEU A 27 10.57 12.02 12.50
CA LEU A 27 9.20 11.99 12.99
C LEU A 27 9.18 11.62 14.48
N ASN A 28 9.92 10.59 14.90
CA ASN A 28 10.08 10.23 16.31
C ASN A 28 10.52 11.42 17.20
N SER A 29 11.25 12.40 16.66
CA SER A 29 11.69 13.57 17.43
C SER A 29 10.65 14.70 17.52
N ILE A 30 9.64 14.73 16.62
CA ILE A 30 8.69 15.85 16.51
C ILE A 30 7.24 15.48 16.76
N VAL A 31 6.83 14.23 16.53
CA VAL A 31 5.44 13.80 16.69
C VAL A 31 5.16 13.40 18.13
N LYS A 32 3.97 13.74 18.63
CA LYS A 32 3.53 13.44 20.00
C LYS A 32 2.73 12.14 20.08
N VAL A 33 3.22 11.09 19.42
CA VAL A 33 2.66 9.72 19.49
C VAL A 33 3.73 8.77 20.00
N PRO A 34 3.40 7.55 20.45
CA PRO A 34 4.40 6.56 20.80
C PRO A 34 5.43 6.39 19.67
N PRO A 35 6.74 6.38 19.99
CA PRO A 35 7.76 6.34 18.97
C PRO A 35 7.69 5.04 18.19
N VAL A 36 7.95 5.12 16.90
CA VAL A 36 8.10 3.96 16.03
C VAL A 36 9.39 3.23 16.39
N GLY A 37 9.29 1.91 16.50
CA GLY A 37 10.39 1.00 16.72
C GLY A 37 11.34 0.96 15.52
N VAL A 38 12.47 1.66 15.63
CA VAL A 38 13.45 1.76 14.53
C VAL A 38 14.07 0.40 14.20
N LEU A 39 14.25 -0.47 15.20
CA LEU A 39 14.81 -1.81 14.98
C LEU A 39 13.84 -2.72 14.22
N GLU A 40 12.56 -2.63 14.52
CA GLU A 40 11.47 -3.35 13.85
C GLU A 40 11.39 -2.93 12.37
N VAL A 41 11.48 -1.63 12.10
CA VAL A 41 11.51 -1.10 10.73
C VAL A 41 12.77 -1.58 9.99
N LYS A 42 13.96 -1.52 10.61
CA LYS A 42 15.20 -2.05 10.00
C LYS A 42 15.10 -3.55 9.70
N LYS A 43 14.52 -4.33 10.63
CA LYS A 43 14.30 -5.76 10.45
C LYS A 43 13.34 -6.02 9.29
N ALA A 44 12.24 -5.28 9.19
CA ALA A 44 11.31 -5.40 8.06
C ALA A 44 12.01 -5.10 6.72
N ILE A 45 12.82 -4.04 6.65
CA ILE A 45 13.62 -3.70 5.46
C ILE A 45 14.58 -4.84 5.10
N TYR A 46 15.25 -5.44 6.09
CA TYR A 46 16.12 -6.59 5.86
C TYR A 46 15.35 -7.76 5.22
N TYR A 47 14.16 -8.10 5.74
CA TYR A 47 13.33 -9.17 5.17
C TYR A 47 12.88 -8.82 3.76
N ALA A 48 12.35 -7.62 3.51
CA ALA A 48 11.97 -7.20 2.17
C ALA A 48 13.16 -7.29 1.19
N LYS A 49 14.34 -6.80 1.57
CA LYS A 49 15.56 -6.93 0.76
C LYS A 49 15.98 -8.37 0.55
N LYS A 50 15.89 -9.23 1.56
CA LYS A 50 16.29 -10.64 1.47
C LYS A 50 15.40 -11.42 0.50
N TYR A 51 14.09 -11.26 0.61
CA TYR A 51 13.13 -12.05 -0.15
C TYR A 51 12.87 -11.49 -1.56
N HIS A 52 12.98 -10.17 -1.75
CA HIS A 52 12.89 -9.54 -3.07
C HIS A 52 14.25 -9.22 -3.69
N GLY A 53 15.38 -9.63 -3.09
CA GLY A 53 16.72 -9.12 -3.42
C GLY A 53 17.19 -9.40 -4.85
N SER A 54 16.72 -10.50 -5.44
CA SER A 54 16.98 -10.86 -6.85
C SER A 54 15.91 -10.33 -7.81
N GLN A 55 14.84 -9.72 -7.30
CA GLN A 55 13.70 -9.27 -8.09
C GLN A 55 13.86 -7.79 -8.50
N MET A 56 13.59 -7.51 -9.77
CA MET A 56 13.63 -6.16 -10.33
C MET A 56 12.23 -5.72 -10.75
N ARG A 57 11.90 -4.45 -10.54
CA ARG A 57 10.70 -3.83 -11.10
C ARG A 57 10.88 -3.60 -12.60
N GLN A 58 9.77 -3.45 -13.31
CA GLN A 58 9.77 -3.09 -14.74
C GLN A 58 10.46 -1.74 -15.01
N SER A 59 10.58 -0.88 -13.99
CA SER A 59 11.31 0.39 -14.07
C SER A 59 12.84 0.24 -13.98
N GLY A 60 13.35 -0.96 -13.67
CA GLY A 60 14.78 -1.21 -13.44
C GLY A 60 15.25 -1.01 -12.00
N GLU A 61 14.36 -0.66 -11.07
CA GLU A 61 14.67 -0.55 -9.64
C GLU A 61 14.49 -1.90 -8.92
N PRO A 62 15.19 -2.16 -7.80
CA PRO A 62 14.96 -3.35 -6.99
C PRO A 62 13.51 -3.43 -6.50
N PHE A 63 12.91 -4.62 -6.46
CA PHE A 63 11.49 -4.76 -6.11
C PHE A 63 11.18 -4.24 -4.68
N TYR A 64 12.09 -4.47 -3.72
CA TYR A 64 11.97 -3.96 -2.35
C TYR A 64 11.88 -2.42 -2.24
N SER A 65 12.27 -1.67 -3.28
CA SER A 65 12.15 -0.20 -3.28
C SER A 65 10.70 0.25 -3.11
N HIS A 66 9.75 -0.46 -3.70
CA HIS A 66 8.34 -0.08 -3.69
C HIS A 66 7.71 -0.18 -2.29
N PRO A 67 7.78 -1.31 -1.58
CA PRO A 67 7.24 -1.41 -0.23
C PRO A 67 7.87 -0.40 0.75
N ILE A 68 9.17 -0.08 0.57
CA ILE A 68 9.85 0.93 1.39
C ILE A 68 9.32 2.35 1.08
N GLU A 69 9.08 2.69 -0.18
CA GLU A 69 8.47 3.97 -0.56
C GLU A 69 7.00 4.08 -0.10
N VAL A 70 6.25 2.98 -0.10
CA VAL A 70 4.89 2.94 0.49
C VAL A 70 4.94 3.26 1.97
N ALA A 71 5.85 2.62 2.72
CA ALA A 71 6.06 2.91 4.15
C ALA A 71 6.52 4.35 4.39
N TYR A 72 7.34 4.91 3.50
CA TYR A 72 7.75 6.32 3.55
C TYR A 72 6.56 7.26 3.39
N MET A 73 5.68 7.03 2.42
CA MET A 73 4.52 7.90 2.19
C MET A 73 3.48 7.79 3.29
N ILE A 74 3.11 6.57 3.72
CA ILE A 74 2.08 6.38 4.75
C ILE A 74 2.51 6.94 6.11
N SER A 75 3.82 7.03 6.38
CA SER A 75 4.34 7.60 7.63
C SER A 75 3.92 9.05 7.89
N ASP A 76 3.51 9.81 6.87
CA ASP A 76 2.94 11.16 7.02
C ASP A 76 1.50 11.16 7.56
N TYR A 77 0.81 10.02 7.45
CA TYR A 77 -0.61 9.88 7.73
C TYR A 77 -0.89 8.96 8.92
N LEU A 78 -0.11 7.88 9.04
CA LEU A 78 -0.26 6.91 10.10
C LEU A 78 1.12 6.41 10.56
N PHE A 79 1.65 7.08 11.58
CA PHE A 79 2.99 6.84 12.11
C PHE A 79 2.96 5.84 13.28
N ARG A 80 2.91 4.55 12.96
CA ARG A 80 2.86 3.44 13.94
C ARG A 80 3.70 2.26 13.46
N THR A 81 4.41 1.59 14.38
CA THR A 81 5.40 0.55 14.04
C THR A 81 4.82 -0.59 13.20
N ASP A 82 3.67 -1.13 13.58
CA ASP A 82 2.99 -2.21 12.84
C ASP A 82 2.62 -1.76 11.43
N ILE A 83 2.16 -0.52 11.24
CA ILE A 83 1.78 0.01 9.93
C ILE A 83 2.98 0.13 9.00
N LEU A 84 4.10 0.68 9.51
CA LEU A 84 5.34 0.79 8.75
C LEU A 84 5.90 -0.59 8.38
N VAL A 85 5.91 -1.52 9.34
CA VAL A 85 6.38 -2.89 9.10
C VAL A 85 5.48 -3.62 8.10
N THR A 86 4.16 -3.60 8.28
CA THR A 86 3.20 -4.21 7.36
C THR A 86 3.32 -3.61 5.96
N SER A 87 3.49 -2.28 5.84
CA SER A 87 3.72 -1.62 4.55
C SER A 87 4.98 -2.10 3.84
N ILE A 88 6.07 -2.35 4.58
CA ILE A 88 7.31 -2.89 4.02
C ILE A 88 7.15 -4.36 3.57
N LEU A 89 6.28 -5.11 4.24
CA LEU A 89 6.09 -6.55 4.00
C LEU A 89 4.89 -6.87 3.09
N HIS A 90 4.09 -5.89 2.66
CA HIS A 90 2.75 -6.15 2.10
C HIS A 90 2.71 -7.09 0.88
N ASP A 91 3.73 -7.04 0.02
CA ASP A 91 3.81 -7.88 -1.20
C ASP A 91 4.63 -9.17 -0.98
N THR A 92 5.18 -9.40 0.22
CA THR A 92 6.14 -10.49 0.44
C THR A 92 5.51 -11.89 0.39
N ILE A 93 4.28 -12.06 0.89
CA ILE A 93 3.61 -13.37 0.83
C ILE A 93 3.19 -13.71 -0.61
N GLU A 94 2.78 -12.71 -1.40
CA GLU A 94 2.29 -12.94 -2.76
C GLU A 94 3.43 -13.19 -3.76
N ASP A 95 4.54 -12.46 -3.62
CA ASP A 95 5.58 -12.40 -4.65
C ASP A 95 6.89 -13.09 -4.23
N THR A 96 6.96 -13.72 -3.05
CA THR A 96 8.17 -14.38 -2.55
C THR A 96 7.86 -15.67 -1.78
N GLU A 97 8.91 -16.36 -1.31
CA GLU A 97 8.78 -17.54 -0.45
C GLU A 97 8.58 -17.21 1.05
N LEU A 98 8.42 -15.92 1.42
CA LEU A 98 8.17 -15.55 2.81
C LEU A 98 6.75 -15.97 3.23
N THR A 99 6.65 -16.78 4.28
CA THR A 99 5.36 -17.31 4.75
C THR A 99 4.78 -16.51 5.91
N LYS A 100 3.46 -16.64 6.10
CA LYS A 100 2.73 -16.08 7.26
C LYS A 100 3.36 -16.51 8.58
N GLU A 101 3.70 -17.79 8.72
CA GLU A 101 4.27 -18.37 9.95
C GLU A 101 5.60 -17.72 10.29
N LYS A 102 6.41 -17.40 9.26
CA LYS A 102 7.67 -16.71 9.46
C LYS A 102 7.46 -15.26 9.87
N ILE A 103 6.49 -14.56 9.28
CA ILE A 103 6.14 -13.19 9.69
C ILE A 103 5.62 -13.18 11.14
N LEU A 104 4.74 -14.12 11.49
CA LEU A 104 4.22 -14.31 12.85
C LEU A 104 5.35 -14.50 13.86
N GLN A 105 6.32 -15.37 13.56
CA GLN A 105 7.46 -15.63 14.44
C GLN A 105 8.32 -14.37 14.67
N GLU A 106 8.46 -13.52 13.65
CA GLU A 106 9.48 -12.46 13.62
C GLU A 106 8.95 -11.07 13.96
N PHE A 107 7.66 -10.83 13.72
CA PHE A 107 6.99 -9.54 13.86
C PHE A 107 5.69 -9.62 14.69
N GLY A 108 5.20 -10.83 14.98
CA GLY A 108 4.00 -11.03 15.78
C GLY A 108 2.70 -11.14 14.96
N GLU A 109 1.63 -11.48 15.66
CA GLU A 109 0.36 -11.90 15.05
C GLU A 109 -0.36 -10.79 14.30
N ASN A 110 -0.41 -9.59 14.87
CA ASN A 110 -1.09 -8.46 14.25
C ASN A 110 -0.53 -8.16 12.84
N ILE A 111 0.81 -8.06 12.72
CA ILE A 111 1.47 -7.80 11.45
C ILE A 111 1.26 -8.97 10.47
N ALA A 112 1.40 -10.21 10.93
CA ALA A 112 1.17 -11.38 10.09
C ALA A 112 -0.24 -11.40 9.49
N ASN A 113 -1.27 -11.09 10.28
CA ASN A 113 -2.65 -11.02 9.81
C ASN A 113 -2.86 -9.85 8.84
N GLN A 114 -2.31 -8.66 9.11
CA GLN A 114 -2.41 -7.53 8.19
C GLN A 114 -1.73 -7.79 6.83
N VAL A 115 -0.59 -8.48 6.79
CA VAL A 115 0.08 -8.84 5.53
C VAL A 115 -0.75 -9.87 4.74
N VAL A 116 -1.37 -10.84 5.42
CA VAL A 116 -2.30 -11.80 4.80
C VAL A 116 -3.52 -11.08 4.21
N ASP A 117 -4.06 -10.09 4.93
CA ASP A 117 -5.17 -9.27 4.45
C ASP A 117 -4.85 -8.54 3.13
N LEU A 118 -3.57 -8.18 2.95
CA LEU A 118 -3.04 -7.52 1.75
C LEU A 118 -2.64 -8.50 0.63
N THR A 119 -2.74 -9.81 0.86
CA THR A 119 -2.43 -10.85 -0.13
C THR A 119 -3.66 -11.18 -0.97
N ARG A 120 -3.54 -11.14 -2.31
CA ARG A 120 -4.67 -11.35 -3.24
C ARG A 120 -4.95 -12.82 -3.53
N ILE A 121 -3.95 -13.68 -3.36
CA ILE A 121 -4.12 -15.13 -3.46
C ILE A 121 -4.75 -15.59 -2.14
N LYS A 122 -5.99 -16.05 -2.21
CA LYS A 122 -6.73 -16.55 -1.03
C LYS A 122 -6.41 -18.03 -0.77
N GLU A 123 -6.80 -18.54 0.38
CA GLU A 123 -6.48 -19.91 0.83
C GLU A 123 -6.98 -20.99 -0.15
N ASN A 124 -8.04 -20.71 -0.90
CA ASN A 124 -8.57 -21.57 -1.96
C ASN A 124 -7.80 -21.47 -3.29
N GLY A 125 -6.68 -20.75 -3.34
CA GLY A 125 -5.86 -20.52 -4.53
C GLY A 125 -6.43 -19.48 -5.51
N ILE A 126 -7.60 -18.89 -5.23
CA ILE A 126 -8.21 -17.90 -6.12
C ILE A 126 -7.52 -16.55 -5.91
N LYS A 127 -7.05 -15.97 -7.03
CA LYS A 127 -6.48 -14.62 -7.04
C LYS A 127 -7.58 -13.59 -7.30
N ILE A 128 -7.99 -12.89 -6.26
CA ILE A 128 -8.99 -11.82 -6.37
C ILE A 128 -8.38 -10.56 -6.99
N SER A 129 -9.20 -9.69 -7.56
CA SER A 129 -8.81 -8.36 -8.03
C SER A 129 -8.48 -7.42 -6.87
N SER A 130 -7.76 -6.33 -7.16
CA SER A 130 -7.49 -5.30 -6.14
C SER A 130 -8.77 -4.61 -5.67
N ALA A 131 -9.78 -4.51 -6.55
CA ALA A 131 -11.08 -3.92 -6.22
C ALA A 131 -11.86 -4.81 -5.24
N GLU A 132 -11.91 -6.12 -5.49
CA GLU A 132 -12.54 -7.09 -4.57
C GLU A 132 -11.85 -7.10 -3.19
N MET A 133 -10.52 -7.04 -3.16
CA MET A 133 -9.77 -6.93 -1.90
C MET A 133 -10.17 -5.67 -1.13
N VAL A 134 -10.21 -4.52 -1.80
CA VAL A 134 -10.63 -3.26 -1.18
C VAL A 134 -12.05 -3.35 -0.62
N GLU A 135 -12.98 -3.95 -1.38
CA GLU A 135 -14.36 -4.12 -0.93
C GLU A 135 -14.46 -5.04 0.30
N MET A 136 -13.70 -6.13 0.34
CA MET A 136 -13.62 -7.01 1.50
C MET A 136 -13.08 -6.27 2.73
N LEU A 137 -11.94 -5.59 2.60
CA LEU A 137 -11.32 -4.85 3.70
C LEU A 137 -12.24 -3.73 4.24
N TYR A 138 -13.01 -3.09 3.34
CA TYR A 138 -14.03 -2.11 3.73
C TYR A 138 -15.17 -2.73 4.53
N LYS A 139 -15.75 -3.84 4.07
CA LYS A 139 -16.82 -4.56 4.79
C LYS A 139 -16.35 -5.05 6.17
N GLU A 140 -15.09 -5.47 6.27
CA GLU A 140 -14.46 -5.92 7.51
C GLU A 140 -13.97 -4.76 8.41
N LYS A 141 -14.15 -3.49 7.99
CA LYS A 141 -13.73 -2.28 8.71
C LYS A 141 -12.22 -2.27 9.04
N LYS A 142 -11.40 -2.82 8.15
CA LYS A 142 -9.93 -2.84 8.29
C LYS A 142 -9.30 -1.53 7.80
N HIS A 143 -9.59 -0.44 8.51
CA HIS A 143 -9.19 0.93 8.16
C HIS A 143 -7.68 1.08 7.89
N ASP A 144 -6.85 0.57 8.80
CA ASP A 144 -5.39 0.66 8.71
C ASP A 144 -4.84 -0.07 7.48
N VAL A 145 -5.37 -1.27 7.19
CA VAL A 145 -4.96 -2.08 6.05
C VAL A 145 -5.42 -1.45 4.72
N LEU A 146 -6.63 -0.87 4.69
CA LEU A 146 -7.11 -0.08 3.56
C LEU A 146 -6.21 1.11 3.26
N LEU A 147 -5.72 1.80 4.30
CA LEU A 147 -4.80 2.92 4.14
C LEU A 147 -3.49 2.45 3.49
N ILE A 148 -2.91 1.36 3.97
CA ILE A 148 -1.73 0.73 3.33
C ILE A 148 -2.02 0.43 1.86
N LYS A 149 -3.16 -0.18 1.56
CA LYS A 149 -3.54 -0.53 0.19
C LYS A 149 -3.72 0.69 -0.72
N LEU A 150 -4.19 1.81 -0.16
CA LEU A 150 -4.30 3.07 -0.88
C LEU A 150 -2.94 3.67 -1.20
N PHE A 151 -1.98 3.63 -0.27
CA PHE A 151 -0.61 4.12 -0.52
C PHE A 151 0.18 3.21 -1.46
N ASP A 152 -0.03 1.89 -1.42
CA ASP A 152 0.41 0.96 -2.46
C ASP A 152 -0.11 1.44 -3.83
N ARG A 153 -1.42 1.70 -3.92
CA ARG A 153 -2.02 2.19 -5.16
C ARG A 153 -1.41 3.52 -5.62
N LEU A 154 -1.18 4.47 -4.71
CA LEU A 154 -0.56 5.75 -5.02
C LEU A 154 0.80 5.55 -5.70
N HIS A 155 1.68 4.73 -5.11
CA HIS A 155 3.00 4.47 -5.68
C HIS A 155 2.92 3.77 -7.04
N ASN A 156 1.95 2.85 -7.19
CA ASN A 156 1.69 2.15 -8.45
C ASN A 156 1.29 3.12 -9.58
N ILE A 157 0.52 4.16 -9.28
CA ILE A 157 0.15 5.21 -10.25
C ILE A 157 1.35 6.11 -10.55
N GLN A 158 2.12 6.51 -9.53
CA GLN A 158 3.31 7.35 -9.70
C GLN A 158 4.38 6.67 -10.59
N THR A 159 4.46 5.33 -10.52
CA THR A 159 5.44 4.53 -11.28
C THR A 159 4.83 3.81 -12.49
N ILE A 160 3.62 4.21 -12.91
CA ILE A 160 2.87 3.50 -13.96
C ILE A 160 3.55 3.50 -15.33
N GLY A 161 4.44 4.46 -15.59
CA GLY A 161 5.06 4.65 -16.91
C GLY A 161 5.90 3.46 -17.38
N ALA A 162 6.33 2.59 -16.46
CA ALA A 162 7.06 1.36 -16.78
C ALA A 162 6.14 0.16 -17.10
N LYS A 163 4.82 0.29 -16.93
CA LYS A 163 3.85 -0.79 -17.17
C LYS A 163 3.32 -0.74 -18.61
N SER A 164 2.85 -1.89 -19.11
CA SER A 164 2.19 -1.96 -20.42
C SER A 164 0.90 -1.11 -20.45
N PRO A 165 0.48 -0.61 -21.63
CA PRO A 165 -0.73 0.20 -21.78
C PRO A 165 -1.99 -0.44 -21.16
N GLU A 166 -2.17 -1.74 -21.36
CA GLU A 166 -3.29 -2.51 -20.82
C GLU A 166 -3.29 -2.55 -19.28
N LYS A 167 -2.13 -2.85 -18.68
CA LYS A 167 -1.95 -2.86 -17.22
C LYS A 167 -2.16 -1.47 -16.64
N ALA A 168 -1.64 -0.44 -17.31
CA ALA A 168 -1.83 0.94 -16.91
C ALA A 168 -3.33 1.33 -16.92
N LYS A 169 -4.03 1.04 -18.02
CA LYS A 169 -5.48 1.29 -18.14
C LYS A 169 -6.28 0.60 -17.05
N LYS A 170 -5.97 -0.67 -16.75
CA LYS A 170 -6.62 -1.42 -15.65
C LYS A 170 -6.39 -0.74 -14.29
N ILE A 171 -5.15 -0.37 -13.97
CA ILE A 171 -4.81 0.30 -12.70
C ILE A 171 -5.54 1.63 -12.58
N ILE A 172 -5.58 2.44 -13.64
CA ILE A 172 -6.28 3.73 -13.62
C ILE A 172 -7.79 3.54 -13.42
N ASN A 173 -8.41 2.62 -14.14
CA ASN A 173 -9.84 2.34 -14.00
C ASN A 173 -10.18 1.84 -12.58
N GLU A 174 -9.43 0.87 -12.05
CA GLU A 174 -9.59 0.41 -10.66
C GLU A 174 -9.42 1.56 -9.67
N THR A 175 -8.46 2.46 -9.91
CA THR A 175 -8.21 3.61 -9.03
C THR A 175 -9.41 4.55 -8.97
N LEU A 176 -9.92 4.96 -10.13
CA LEU A 176 -11.01 5.92 -10.25
C LEU A 176 -12.31 5.39 -9.67
N ILE A 177 -12.55 4.07 -9.79
CA ILE A 177 -13.78 3.42 -9.36
C ILE A 177 -13.73 2.99 -7.89
N SER A 178 -12.62 2.38 -7.45
CA SER A 178 -12.58 1.66 -6.16
C SER A 178 -11.68 2.30 -5.11
N PHE A 179 -10.68 3.10 -5.48
CA PHE A 179 -9.70 3.62 -4.50
C PHE A 179 -10.00 5.05 -4.07
N ILE A 180 -10.32 5.95 -5.00
CA ILE A 180 -10.56 7.37 -4.67
C ILE A 180 -11.74 7.52 -3.70
N VAL A 181 -12.75 6.67 -3.86
CA VAL A 181 -13.97 6.65 -3.04
C VAL A 181 -13.71 6.29 -1.57
N LEU A 182 -12.56 5.68 -1.26
CA LEU A 182 -12.17 5.36 0.11
C LEU A 182 -11.64 6.59 0.86
N MET A 183 -11.20 7.64 0.16
CA MET A 183 -10.49 8.75 0.80
C MET A 183 -11.33 9.53 1.81
N PRO A 184 -12.61 9.84 1.56
CA PRO A 184 -13.49 10.40 2.60
C PRO A 184 -13.65 9.44 3.79
N TYR A 185 -13.84 8.15 3.52
CA TYR A 185 -14.01 7.12 4.55
C TYR A 185 -12.76 6.96 5.44
N LEU A 186 -11.57 7.15 4.87
CA LEU A 186 -10.29 7.09 5.57
C LEU A 186 -9.85 8.46 6.14
N GLY A 187 -10.66 9.52 6.00
CA GLY A 187 -10.34 10.85 6.54
C GLY A 187 -9.20 11.59 5.82
N ILE A 188 -8.91 11.24 4.57
CA ILE A 188 -7.76 11.76 3.79
C ILE A 188 -8.20 12.36 2.45
N SER A 189 -9.35 13.03 2.41
CA SER A 189 -9.90 13.67 1.19
C SER A 189 -8.96 14.68 0.54
N SER A 190 -7.96 15.18 1.26
CA SER A 190 -6.91 16.05 0.70
C SER A 190 -6.12 15.38 -0.45
N LEU A 191 -6.06 14.06 -0.50
CA LEU A 191 -5.37 13.29 -1.54
C LEU A 191 -6.20 13.06 -2.81
N GLU A 192 -7.52 13.29 -2.79
CA GLU A 192 -8.40 13.00 -3.93
C GLU A 192 -7.98 13.75 -5.18
N LYS A 193 -7.75 15.07 -5.03
CA LYS A 193 -7.29 15.92 -6.14
C LYS A 193 -5.96 15.45 -6.71
N HIS A 194 -5.06 14.95 -5.85
CA HIS A 194 -3.77 14.44 -6.28
C HIS A 194 -3.92 13.17 -7.12
N PHE A 195 -4.70 12.19 -6.65
CA PHE A 195 -4.99 10.96 -7.40
C PHE A 195 -5.69 11.24 -8.74
N TYR A 196 -6.72 12.10 -8.75
CA TYR A 196 -7.39 12.48 -10.00
C TYR A 196 -6.41 13.10 -10.99
N ARG A 197 -5.53 14.01 -10.53
CA ARG A 197 -4.53 14.64 -11.39
C ARG A 197 -3.54 13.63 -11.95
N LEU A 198 -3.05 12.70 -11.12
CA LEU A 198 -2.16 11.64 -11.59
C LEU A 198 -2.85 10.78 -12.66
N CYS A 199 -4.05 10.26 -12.38
CA CYS A 199 -4.82 9.46 -13.31
C CYS A 199 -5.08 10.20 -14.63
N PHE A 200 -5.49 11.47 -14.56
CA PHE A 200 -5.75 12.31 -15.73
C PHE A 200 -4.50 12.52 -16.59
N ASN A 201 -3.37 12.84 -15.96
CA ASN A 201 -2.11 13.03 -16.70
C ASN A 201 -1.70 11.76 -17.45
N ILE A 202 -1.91 10.59 -16.85
CA ILE A 202 -1.57 9.30 -17.44
C ILE A 202 -2.51 8.98 -18.62
N THR A 203 -3.81 9.21 -18.48
CA THR A 203 -4.78 8.94 -19.57
C THR A 203 -4.55 9.84 -20.79
N HIS A 204 -4.21 11.12 -20.57
CA HIS A 204 -3.94 12.08 -21.63
C HIS A 204 -2.60 11.84 -22.32
N LYS A 205 -1.53 11.64 -21.54
CA LYS A 205 -0.17 11.44 -22.07
C LYS A 205 -0.05 10.16 -22.89
N ASN A 206 -0.76 9.10 -22.50
CA ASN A 206 -0.67 7.80 -23.14
C ASN A 206 -1.83 7.51 -24.13
N ARG A 207 -2.70 8.49 -24.41
CA ARG A 207 -3.93 8.31 -25.22
C ARG A 207 -4.75 7.06 -24.84
N LEU A 208 -4.75 6.69 -23.56
CA LEU A 208 -5.38 5.43 -23.11
C LEU A 208 -6.91 5.48 -23.09
N VAL A 209 -7.47 6.69 -23.27
CA VAL A 209 -8.90 6.95 -23.28
C VAL A 209 -9.21 7.88 -24.45
N GLU A 210 -9.81 7.34 -25.52
CA GLU A 210 -10.57 8.16 -26.45
C GLU A 210 -11.84 8.62 -25.74
N ASN A 211 -11.92 9.93 -25.46
CA ASN A 211 -13.16 10.71 -25.35
C ASN A 211 -14.35 10.25 -24.48
N THR A 212 -14.19 9.33 -23.51
CA THR A 212 -15.39 8.78 -22.84
C THR A 212 -15.25 8.79 -21.31
N LEU A 213 -16.08 9.62 -20.66
CA LEU A 213 -16.62 9.48 -19.29
C LEU A 213 -15.87 10.07 -18.08
N LEU A 214 -15.03 11.09 -18.23
CA LEU A 214 -14.48 11.79 -17.06
C LEU A 214 -15.21 13.11 -16.84
N THR A 215 -16.32 13.09 -16.10
CA THR A 215 -16.67 14.06 -15.04
C THR A 215 -18.12 13.99 -14.53
N SER A 216 -19.09 13.45 -15.28
CA SER A 216 -20.51 13.47 -14.86
C SER A 216 -21.08 12.12 -14.40
N ASN A 217 -20.88 11.03 -15.14
CA ASN A 217 -21.59 9.75 -14.86
C ASN A 217 -20.98 8.89 -13.74
N LEU A 218 -19.67 8.96 -13.48
CA LEU A 218 -19.03 8.19 -12.40
C LEU A 218 -19.42 8.69 -11.00
N LYS A 219 -19.71 9.99 -10.85
CA LYS A 219 -20.27 10.53 -9.60
C LYS A 219 -21.67 10.00 -9.30
N TYR A 220 -22.47 9.71 -10.34
CA TYR A 220 -23.89 9.43 -10.21
C TYR A 220 -24.22 7.96 -9.86
N ASN A 221 -23.50 7.00 -10.46
CA ASN A 221 -23.77 5.57 -10.22
C ASN A 221 -23.12 4.99 -8.95
N PHE A 222 -22.20 5.73 -8.32
CA PHE A 222 -21.46 5.24 -7.14
C PHE A 222 -21.99 5.83 -5.83
N TRP A 223 -22.47 7.08 -5.85
CA TRP A 223 -23.21 7.66 -4.72
C TRP A 223 -24.46 6.86 -4.39
N SER A 224 -25.11 6.20 -5.35
CA SER A 224 -26.25 5.32 -5.10
C SER A 224 -25.85 4.04 -4.34
N TYR A 225 -24.72 3.41 -4.64
CA TYR A 225 -24.23 2.22 -3.94
C TYR A 225 -23.85 2.50 -2.48
N PHE A 226 -23.28 3.68 -2.20
CA PHE A 226 -22.90 4.09 -0.83
C PHE A 226 -24.04 4.75 -0.04
N LYS A 227 -25.00 5.46 -0.68
CA LYS A 227 -26.18 6.03 0.02
C LYS A 227 -27.07 4.97 0.64
N HIS A 228 -27.15 3.78 0.03
CA HIS A 228 -27.99 2.70 0.57
C HIS A 228 -27.41 2.01 1.80
N ASN A 229 -26.13 2.24 2.14
CA ASN A 229 -25.43 1.59 3.26
C ASN A 229 -24.80 2.57 4.26
N THR A 230 -25.11 3.87 4.16
CA THR A 230 -24.73 4.88 5.15
C THR A 230 -25.96 5.28 5.93
N GLU A 231 -26.31 4.49 6.95
CA GLU A 231 -27.05 5.08 8.08
C GLU A 231 -26.18 6.19 8.67
N ALA A 232 -26.82 7.33 8.87
CA ALA A 232 -26.26 8.62 9.24
C ALA A 232 -25.10 8.52 10.25
N ILE A 233 -23.89 8.82 9.80
CA ILE A 233 -22.86 9.36 10.69
C ILE A 233 -23.01 10.87 10.65
N ASN A 234 -23.88 11.38 11.52
CA ASN A 234 -23.84 12.78 11.92
C ASN A 234 -22.55 12.98 12.72
N ILE A 235 -21.60 13.72 12.16
CA ILE A 235 -20.43 14.21 12.88
C ILE A 235 -20.79 15.58 13.45
N ILE A 236 -20.96 15.63 14.77
CA ILE A 236 -20.54 16.78 15.60
C ILE A 236 -19.10 16.53 16.00
#